data_AF-A0A1B8YAE5-F1
#
_entry.id   AF-A0A1B8YAE5-F1
#
_cell.length_a   1.000
_cell.length_b   1.000
_cell.length_c   1.000
_cell.angle_alpha   90.00
_cell.angle_beta   90.00
_cell.angle_gamma   90.00
#
_symmetry.space_group_name_H-M   'P 1'
#
loop_
_entity.id
_entity.type
_entity.pdbx_description
1 polymer ?
#
loop_
_entity_poly.entity_id
_entity_poly.type
_entity_poly.pdbx_seq_one_letter_code
_entity_poly.pdbx_strand_id
1 'polypeptide(L)'
;KEFRRYRYLLAFIFTIGEINKDPRILPNHTLGYHILESCNEEDRTIKSTFSILSGRKQIIPNYSCWNNRKVVGFIGDLSKGSSLCITQLAGVYRYPQISYGARDTMFSDRVQFPSFYRTLPDELSEINGIAKLIKHFGWKWVGLITSDDEDGELAGNRMKRAINTDGGCLAFLSRINHNSFFDESVITSPLRESTANVIVLLVTLKYINSAMLFFSFYPIPKKIWIVSSSFLRILDT
;
A
#
# COMPACT_ATOMS: atom_id res chain seq x y z
N LYS A 1 -5.65 11.54 -13.64
CA LYS A 1 -5.49 10.56 -12.54
C LYS A 1 -5.02 9.17 -13.00
N GLU A 2 -4.99 8.85 -14.30
CA GLU A 2 -4.71 7.48 -14.84
C GLU A 2 -3.22 7.12 -15.06
N PHE A 3 -2.34 8.10 -15.20
CA PHE A 3 -0.95 7.85 -15.63
C PHE A 3 -0.04 7.20 -14.58
N ARG A 4 -0.40 7.17 -13.28
CA ARG A 4 0.53 6.72 -12.23
C ARG A 4 0.68 5.20 -12.16
N ARG A 5 -0.42 4.45 -12.22
CA ARG A 5 -0.34 2.97 -12.26
C ARG A 5 0.39 2.51 -13.52
N TYR A 6 0.17 3.23 -14.62
CA TYR A 6 0.90 3.04 -15.86
C TYR A 6 2.41 3.28 -15.71
N ARG A 7 2.86 4.24 -14.89
CA ARG A 7 4.30 4.42 -14.59
C ARG A 7 4.92 3.19 -13.92
N TYR A 8 4.23 2.49 -13.03
CA TYR A 8 4.75 1.25 -12.42
C TYR A 8 4.92 0.15 -13.47
N LEU A 9 3.97 0.03 -14.38
CA LEU A 9 4.06 -0.88 -15.52
C LEU A 9 5.25 -0.54 -16.42
N LEU A 10 5.41 0.74 -16.78
CA LEU A 10 6.54 1.20 -17.59
C LEU A 10 7.88 0.97 -16.88
N ALA A 11 7.97 1.25 -15.58
CA ALA A 11 9.16 1.00 -14.79
C ALA A 11 9.53 -0.49 -14.77
N PHE A 12 8.55 -1.37 -14.66
CA PHE A 12 8.77 -2.82 -14.74
C PHE A 12 9.29 -3.24 -16.12
N ILE A 13 8.64 -2.81 -17.21
CA ILE A 13 9.06 -3.13 -18.59
C ILE A 13 10.47 -2.60 -18.86
N PHE A 14 10.73 -1.35 -18.48
CA PHE A 14 12.03 -0.72 -18.59
C PHE A 14 13.10 -1.51 -17.84
N THR A 15 12.84 -1.89 -16.59
CA THR A 15 13.78 -2.65 -15.75
C THR A 15 14.13 -4.00 -16.36
N ILE A 16 13.16 -4.73 -16.91
CA ILE A 16 13.43 -5.99 -17.61
C ILE A 16 14.27 -5.74 -18.87
N GLY A 17 13.99 -4.66 -19.61
CA GLY A 17 14.78 -4.25 -20.76
C GLY A 17 16.25 -3.95 -20.40
N GLU A 18 16.49 -3.28 -19.29
CA GLU A 18 17.85 -2.98 -18.81
C GLU A 18 18.57 -4.24 -18.32
N ILE A 19 17.90 -5.13 -17.58
CA ILE A 19 18.48 -6.41 -17.15
C ILE A 19 18.91 -7.25 -18.36
N ASN A 20 18.06 -7.36 -19.37
CA ASN A 20 18.36 -8.17 -20.55
C ASN A 20 19.49 -7.60 -21.43
N LYS A 21 19.82 -6.31 -21.29
CA LYS A 21 20.94 -5.66 -22.00
C LYS A 21 22.25 -5.72 -21.23
N ASP A 22 22.21 -5.92 -19.91
CA ASP A 22 23.41 -5.96 -19.07
C ASP A 22 24.02 -7.37 -19.07
N PRO A 23 25.18 -7.60 -19.71
CA PRO A 23 25.80 -8.92 -19.78
C PRO A 23 26.27 -9.44 -18.40
N ARG A 24 26.29 -8.60 -17.36
CA ARG A 24 26.67 -8.98 -15.99
C ARG A 24 25.52 -9.60 -15.21
N ILE A 25 24.27 -9.33 -15.62
CA ILE A 25 23.07 -9.80 -14.92
C ILE A 25 22.39 -10.85 -15.79
N LEU A 26 22.36 -12.10 -15.32
CA LEU A 26 21.77 -13.25 -16.04
C LEU A 26 22.38 -13.49 -17.44
N PRO A 27 23.71 -13.73 -17.55
CA PRO A 27 24.34 -13.99 -18.86
C PRO A 27 23.70 -15.20 -19.55
N ASN A 28 23.54 -15.12 -20.88
CA ASN A 28 22.92 -16.14 -21.73
C ASN A 28 21.45 -16.47 -21.42
N HIS A 29 20.77 -15.64 -20.62
CA HIS A 29 19.35 -15.78 -20.32
C HIS A 29 18.61 -14.50 -20.67
N THR A 30 17.32 -14.63 -21.00
CA THR A 30 16.46 -13.47 -21.24
C THR A 30 15.23 -13.59 -20.35
N LEU A 31 14.99 -12.55 -19.55
CA LEU A 31 13.77 -12.42 -18.77
C LEU A 31 12.62 -11.99 -19.69
N GLY A 32 11.62 -12.86 -19.80
CA GLY A 32 10.31 -12.51 -20.32
C GLY A 32 9.37 -12.07 -19.21
N TYR A 33 8.20 -11.56 -19.59
CA TYR A 33 7.16 -11.20 -18.64
C TYR A 33 5.76 -11.50 -19.17
N HIS A 34 4.82 -11.63 -18.24
CA HIS A 34 3.42 -11.81 -18.53
C HIS A 34 2.60 -10.90 -17.63
N ILE A 35 2.03 -9.86 -18.22
CA ILE A 35 1.41 -8.77 -17.46
C ILE A 35 -0.11 -8.94 -17.55
N LEU A 36 -0.75 -8.83 -16.39
CA LEU A 36 -2.19 -8.86 -16.24
C LEU A 36 -2.61 -7.76 -15.28
N GLU A 37 -3.76 -7.16 -15.57
CA GLU A 37 -4.28 -6.06 -14.78
C GLU A 37 -5.27 -6.59 -13.74
N SER A 38 -5.01 -6.29 -12.47
CA SER A 38 -5.88 -6.62 -11.35
C SER A 38 -7.07 -5.67 -11.19
N CYS A 39 -6.96 -4.44 -11.70
CA CYS A 39 -7.90 -3.33 -11.45
C CYS A 39 -8.20 -3.06 -9.97
N ASN A 40 -7.35 -3.53 -9.05
CA ASN A 40 -7.62 -3.53 -7.62
C ASN A 40 -8.88 -4.35 -7.22
N GLU A 41 -9.25 -5.35 -8.02
CA GLU A 41 -10.36 -6.26 -7.81
C GLU A 41 -9.84 -7.67 -7.54
N GLU A 42 -10.31 -8.28 -6.45
CA GLU A 42 -9.87 -9.61 -6.00
C GLU A 42 -10.25 -10.70 -7.02
N ASP A 43 -11.50 -10.71 -7.49
CA ASP A 43 -11.99 -11.68 -8.49
C ASP A 43 -11.16 -11.68 -9.77
N ARG A 44 -10.83 -10.49 -10.27
CA ARG A 44 -10.02 -10.32 -11.48
C ARG A 44 -8.57 -10.75 -11.23
N THR A 45 -8.05 -10.48 -10.03
CA THR A 45 -6.71 -10.90 -9.61
C THR A 45 -6.59 -12.42 -9.53
N ILE A 46 -7.59 -13.10 -8.95
CA ILE A 46 -7.66 -14.56 -8.87
C ILE A 46 -7.68 -15.16 -10.28
N LYS A 47 -8.59 -14.70 -11.15
CA LYS A 47 -8.70 -15.16 -12.54
C LYS A 47 -7.38 -14.97 -13.30
N SER A 48 -6.74 -13.81 -13.13
CA SER A 48 -5.47 -13.50 -13.78
C SER A 48 -4.33 -14.41 -13.31
N THR A 49 -4.22 -14.60 -12.00
CA THR A 49 -3.19 -15.45 -11.39
C THR A 49 -3.37 -16.90 -11.82
N PHE A 50 -4.61 -17.40 -11.83
CA PHE A 50 -4.91 -18.76 -12.27
C PHE A 50 -4.62 -18.96 -13.77
N SER A 51 -4.90 -17.97 -14.62
CA SER A 51 -4.53 -18.01 -16.04
C SER A 51 -3.01 -18.13 -16.25
N ILE A 52 -2.21 -17.43 -15.43
CA ILE A 52 -0.74 -17.56 -15.45
C ILE A 52 -0.31 -18.96 -15.00
N LEU A 53 -0.82 -19.44 -13.86
CA LEU A 53 -0.41 -20.71 -13.26
C LEU A 53 -0.83 -21.93 -14.08
N SER A 54 -2.03 -21.90 -14.66
CA SER A 54 -2.52 -22.97 -15.53
C SER A 54 -1.83 -23.01 -16.90
N GLY A 55 -1.04 -21.98 -17.22
CA GLY A 55 -0.50 -21.73 -18.54
C GLY A 55 -1.57 -21.33 -19.58
N ARG A 56 -2.87 -21.47 -19.28
CA ARG A 56 -3.95 -21.22 -20.23
C ARG A 56 -4.15 -19.71 -20.45
N LYS A 57 -3.71 -19.20 -21.60
CA LYS A 57 -4.15 -17.90 -22.13
C LYS A 57 -4.88 -18.04 -23.48
N GLN A 58 -5.64 -16.98 -23.80
CA GLN A 58 -6.34 -16.75 -25.07
C GLN A 58 -5.56 -17.36 -26.24
N ILE A 59 -6.24 -18.21 -27.01
CA ILE A 59 -5.72 -18.80 -28.24
C ILE A 59 -5.32 -17.65 -29.16
N ILE A 60 -4.02 -17.44 -29.37
CA ILE A 60 -3.53 -16.61 -30.48
C ILE A 60 -3.52 -17.56 -31.69
N PRO A 61 -4.37 -17.35 -32.71
CA PRO A 61 -4.35 -18.17 -33.91
C PRO A 61 -2.93 -18.17 -34.50
N ASN A 62 -2.40 -19.36 -34.86
CA ASN A 62 -1.07 -19.57 -35.42
C ASN A 62 0.16 -19.28 -34.53
N TYR A 63 0.04 -19.13 -33.20
CA TYR A 63 1.20 -18.98 -32.32
C TYR A 63 1.14 -19.90 -31.10
N SER A 64 2.09 -20.84 -31.00
CA SER A 64 2.21 -21.84 -29.93
C SER A 64 3.61 -21.78 -29.32
N CYS A 65 3.71 -21.26 -28.09
CA CYS A 65 4.97 -21.17 -27.34
C CYS A 65 4.86 -21.88 -25.99
N TRP A 66 4.09 -22.97 -25.95
CA TRP A 66 3.64 -23.62 -24.71
C TRP A 66 4.75 -24.37 -23.95
N ASN A 67 5.74 -24.92 -24.65
CA ASN A 67 6.69 -25.87 -24.02
C ASN A 67 7.86 -25.22 -23.26
N ASN A 68 8.11 -23.91 -23.39
CA ASN A 68 9.32 -23.26 -22.83
C ASN A 68 9.03 -22.09 -21.86
N ARG A 69 7.79 -21.90 -21.39
CA ARG A 69 7.47 -20.81 -20.46
C ARG A 69 7.51 -21.28 -19.02
N LYS A 70 8.62 -21.02 -18.34
CA LYS A 70 8.76 -21.25 -16.91
C LYS A 70 8.44 -19.96 -16.15
N VAL A 71 7.30 -19.91 -15.47
CA VAL A 71 7.04 -18.87 -14.48
C VAL A 71 8.04 -19.08 -13.33
N VAL A 72 8.76 -18.04 -12.95
CA VAL A 72 9.76 -18.09 -11.86
C VAL A 72 9.30 -17.33 -10.62
N GLY A 73 8.27 -16.50 -10.74
CA GLY A 73 7.71 -15.71 -9.65
C GLY A 73 6.72 -14.66 -10.15
N PHE A 74 6.14 -13.93 -9.20
CA PHE A 74 5.18 -12.87 -9.42
C PHE A 74 5.75 -11.55 -8.91
N ILE A 75 5.55 -10.47 -9.66
CA ILE A 75 5.80 -9.11 -9.18
C ILE A 75 4.45 -8.42 -9.07
N GLY A 76 4.15 -7.95 -7.87
CA GLY A 76 2.86 -7.37 -7.52
C GLY A 76 2.21 -7.98 -6.28
N ASP A 77 1.09 -7.45 -5.83
CA ASP A 77 0.41 -6.28 -6.41
C ASP A 77 0.49 -5.06 -5.48
N LEU A 78 -0.14 -3.94 -5.85
CA LEU A 78 -0.12 -2.70 -5.11
C LEU A 78 -0.97 -2.77 -3.82
N SER A 79 -2.11 -3.46 -3.85
CA SER A 79 -3.04 -3.48 -2.71
C SER A 79 -2.94 -4.75 -1.87
N LYS A 80 -3.44 -4.67 -0.64
CA LYS A 80 -3.53 -5.78 0.31
C LYS A 80 -4.34 -6.94 -0.27
N GLY A 81 -5.58 -6.68 -0.69
CA GLY A 81 -6.50 -7.72 -1.20
C GLY A 81 -5.96 -8.45 -2.43
N SER A 82 -5.57 -7.71 -3.47
CA SER A 82 -4.98 -8.30 -4.68
C SER A 82 -3.69 -9.08 -4.39
N SER A 83 -2.80 -8.54 -3.54
CA SER A 83 -1.57 -9.24 -3.15
C SER A 83 -1.87 -10.55 -2.43
N LEU A 84 -2.85 -10.55 -1.52
CA LEU A 84 -3.28 -11.75 -0.80
C LEU A 84 -3.80 -12.82 -1.77
N CYS A 85 -4.64 -12.45 -2.75
CA CYS A 85 -5.11 -13.37 -3.77
C CYS A 85 -3.96 -14.03 -4.56
N ILE A 86 -2.96 -13.24 -4.96
CA ILE A 86 -1.77 -13.78 -5.65
C ILE A 86 -1.01 -14.69 -4.70
N THR A 87 -0.80 -14.29 -3.44
CA THR A 87 0.01 -15.05 -2.48
C THR A 87 -0.60 -16.41 -2.19
N GLN A 88 -1.92 -16.47 -1.97
CA GLN A 88 -2.62 -17.72 -1.69
C GLN A 88 -2.47 -18.72 -2.84
N LEU A 89 -2.60 -18.27 -4.09
CA LEU A 89 -2.46 -19.14 -5.26
C LEU A 89 -1.00 -19.49 -5.56
N ALA A 90 -0.10 -18.50 -5.59
CA ALA A 90 1.31 -18.69 -5.88
C ALA A 90 2.01 -19.52 -4.80
N GLY A 91 1.59 -19.37 -3.53
CA GLY A 91 2.13 -20.09 -2.37
C GLY A 91 1.89 -21.60 -2.43
N VAL A 92 0.76 -22.07 -2.96
CA VAL A 92 0.48 -23.51 -3.17
C VAL A 92 1.57 -24.15 -4.04
N TYR A 93 2.00 -23.44 -5.08
CA TYR A 93 3.05 -23.89 -6.01
C TYR A 93 4.45 -23.41 -5.62
N ARG A 94 4.58 -22.74 -4.46
CA ARG A 94 5.83 -22.15 -3.94
C ARG A 94 6.50 -21.16 -4.90
N TYR A 95 5.72 -20.47 -5.72
CA TYR A 95 6.25 -19.35 -6.50
C TYR A 95 6.46 -18.14 -5.60
N PRO A 96 7.64 -17.49 -5.64
CA PRO A 96 7.87 -16.27 -4.90
C PRO A 96 7.02 -15.14 -5.48
N GLN A 97 6.41 -14.34 -4.62
CA GLN A 97 5.76 -13.09 -4.97
C GLN A 97 6.53 -11.94 -4.34
N ILE A 98 6.84 -10.90 -5.13
CA ILE A 98 7.45 -9.67 -4.66
C ILE A 98 6.46 -8.53 -4.88
N SER A 99 5.75 -8.11 -3.83
CA SER A 99 4.85 -6.97 -3.88
C SER A 99 5.61 -5.64 -3.82
N TYR A 100 5.19 -4.69 -4.64
CA TYR A 100 5.72 -3.33 -4.65
C TYR A 100 4.81 -2.33 -3.90
N GLY A 101 3.77 -2.80 -3.20
CA GLY A 101 2.78 -1.92 -2.57
C GLY A 101 2.08 -2.41 -1.32
N ALA A 102 1.94 -3.72 -1.11
CA ALA A 102 1.24 -4.27 0.05
C ALA A 102 2.12 -4.20 1.32
N ARG A 103 1.63 -3.45 2.32
CA ARG A 103 2.38 -3.12 3.55
C ARG A 103 1.79 -3.73 4.80
N ASP A 104 0.67 -4.45 4.69
CA ASP A 104 0.01 -5.05 5.85
C ASP A 104 0.99 -5.96 6.62
N THR A 105 0.95 -5.86 7.94
CA THR A 105 1.82 -6.66 8.80
C THR A 105 1.58 -8.17 8.68
N MET A 106 0.39 -8.62 8.28
CA MET A 106 0.06 -10.04 8.11
C MET A 106 1.04 -10.75 7.18
N PHE A 107 1.49 -10.07 6.13
CA PHE A 107 2.42 -10.61 5.13
C PHE A 107 3.83 -10.89 5.68
N SER A 108 4.11 -10.47 6.92
CA SER A 108 5.38 -10.73 7.60
C SER A 108 5.40 -12.09 8.30
N ASP A 109 4.24 -12.74 8.45
CA ASP A 109 4.13 -14.11 8.96
C ASP A 109 4.69 -15.10 7.92
N ARG A 110 5.90 -15.61 8.19
CA ARG A 110 6.61 -16.57 7.33
C ARG A 110 6.03 -17.97 7.36
N VAL A 111 5.21 -18.30 8.36
CA VAL A 111 4.50 -19.58 8.43
C VAL A 111 3.30 -19.54 7.48
N GLN A 112 2.53 -18.45 7.51
CA GLN A 112 1.36 -18.29 6.63
C GLN A 112 1.73 -17.89 5.19
N PHE A 113 2.73 -17.02 5.01
CA PHE A 113 3.12 -16.48 3.71
C PHE A 113 4.62 -16.72 3.41
N PRO A 114 5.07 -17.99 3.30
CA PRO A 114 6.48 -18.33 3.15
C PRO A 114 7.11 -17.82 1.84
N SER A 115 6.31 -17.64 0.79
CA SER A 115 6.78 -17.18 -0.53
C SER A 115 6.48 -15.70 -0.82
N PHE A 116 5.96 -14.94 0.15
CA PHE A 116 5.69 -13.52 -0.03
C PHE A 116 6.89 -12.65 0.36
N TYR A 117 7.21 -11.68 -0.47
CA TYR A 117 8.23 -10.68 -0.25
C TYR A 117 7.69 -9.33 -0.68
N ARG A 118 8.33 -8.25 -0.23
CA ARG A 118 7.99 -6.89 -0.65
C ARG A 118 9.20 -5.99 -0.64
N THR A 119 9.17 -4.97 -1.48
CA THR A 119 10.23 -3.95 -1.60
C THR A 119 10.00 -2.74 -0.68
N LEU A 120 8.94 -2.77 0.12
CA LEU A 120 8.56 -1.70 1.05
C LEU A 120 8.51 -2.20 2.48
N PRO A 121 8.76 -1.33 3.48
CA PRO A 121 8.51 -1.65 4.88
C PRO A 121 7.00 -1.84 5.14
N ASP A 122 6.66 -2.58 6.20
CA ASP A 122 5.30 -2.64 6.72
C ASP A 122 4.82 -1.33 7.35
N GLU A 123 3.51 -1.26 7.54
CA GLU A 123 2.82 -0.15 8.21
C GLU A 123 3.25 0.03 9.67
N LEU A 124 3.65 -1.04 10.37
CA LEU A 124 4.13 -0.92 11.75
C LEU A 124 5.46 -0.16 11.80
N SER A 125 6.36 -0.43 10.85
CA SER A 125 7.62 0.30 10.70
C SER A 125 7.40 1.79 10.44
N GLU A 126 6.39 2.15 9.64
CA GLU A 126 6.00 3.55 9.42
C GLU A 126 5.46 4.22 10.69
N ILE A 127 4.53 3.56 11.40
CA ILE A 127 3.97 4.07 12.67
C ILE A 127 5.08 4.28 13.70
N ASN A 128 6.01 3.33 13.82
CA ASN A 128 7.16 3.44 14.72
C ASN A 128 8.09 4.59 14.33
N GLY A 129 8.29 4.83 13.03
CA GLY A 129 9.05 5.97 12.51
C GLY A 129 8.40 7.31 12.90
N ILE A 130 7.09 7.43 12.72
CA ILE A 130 6.32 8.63 13.11
C ILE A 130 6.36 8.84 14.63
N ALA A 131 6.20 7.79 15.43
CA ALA A 131 6.31 7.90 16.89
C ALA A 131 7.69 8.38 17.34
N LYS A 132 8.76 7.84 16.74
CA LYS A 132 10.14 8.30 16.99
C LYS A 132 10.34 9.77 16.61
N LEU A 133 9.73 10.22 15.51
CA LEU A 133 9.75 11.62 15.09
C LEU A 133 9.07 12.51 16.13
N ILE A 134 7.88 12.12 16.59
CA ILE A 134 7.12 12.83 17.64
C ILE A 134 7.93 12.96 18.92
N LYS A 135 8.55 11.84 19.34
CA LYS A 135 9.45 11.80 20.50
C LYS A 135 10.65 12.73 20.34
N HIS A 136 11.30 12.71 19.18
CA HIS A 136 12.50 13.49 18.91
C HIS A 136 12.27 15.00 19.08
N PHE A 137 11.12 15.50 18.61
CA PHE A 137 10.75 16.91 18.75
C PHE A 137 10.04 17.24 20.07
N GLY A 138 9.87 16.26 20.97
CA GLY A 138 9.25 16.46 22.28
C GLY A 138 7.77 16.82 22.24
N TRP A 139 7.05 16.48 21.16
CA TRP A 139 5.61 16.79 21.07
C TRP A 139 4.79 15.88 21.98
N LYS A 140 4.21 16.46 23.02
CA LYS A 140 3.43 15.74 24.04
C LYS A 140 1.93 15.69 23.78
N TRP A 141 1.40 16.58 22.93
CA TRP A 141 -0.02 16.65 22.60
C TRP A 141 -0.19 16.56 21.09
N VAL A 142 -0.73 15.42 20.63
CA VAL A 142 -0.81 15.09 19.20
C VAL A 142 -2.24 14.79 18.81
N GLY A 143 -2.74 15.41 17.74
CA GLY A 143 -4.00 15.03 17.11
C GLY A 143 -3.80 13.83 16.19
N LEU A 144 -4.76 12.90 16.13
CA LEU A 144 -4.68 11.74 15.26
C LEU A 144 -5.95 11.61 14.42
N ILE A 145 -5.77 11.43 13.11
CA ILE A 145 -6.84 11.17 12.15
C ILE A 145 -6.52 9.86 11.43
N THR A 146 -7.45 8.90 11.47
CA THR A 146 -7.29 7.60 10.80
C THR A 146 -8.39 7.35 9.76
N SER A 147 -8.26 6.33 8.91
CA SER A 147 -9.41 5.79 8.17
C SER A 147 -10.40 5.09 9.10
N ASP A 148 -11.67 5.08 8.70
CA ASP A 148 -12.77 4.38 9.38
C ASP A 148 -12.91 2.95 8.86
N ASP A 149 -11.84 2.16 9.02
CA ASP A 149 -11.73 0.73 8.70
C ASP A 149 -10.89 0.00 9.76
N GLU A 150 -10.85 -1.33 9.69
CA GLU A 150 -10.07 -2.16 10.61
C GLU A 150 -8.58 -1.79 10.63
N ASP A 151 -8.02 -1.52 9.45
CA ASP A 151 -6.63 -1.08 9.28
C ASP A 151 -6.38 0.27 10.01
N GLY A 152 -7.31 1.22 9.87
CA GLY A 152 -7.28 2.52 10.54
C GLY A 152 -7.44 2.41 12.06
N GLU A 153 -8.31 1.52 12.56
CA GLU A 153 -8.45 1.24 13.98
C GLU A 153 -7.17 0.64 14.57
N LEU A 154 -6.57 -0.34 13.87
CA LEU A 154 -5.31 -0.96 14.27
C LEU A 154 -4.18 0.08 14.31
N ALA A 155 -4.08 0.92 13.27
CA ALA A 155 -3.10 2.00 13.19
C ALA A 155 -3.29 3.01 14.34
N GLY A 156 -4.54 3.40 14.61
CA GLY A 156 -4.90 4.32 15.69
C GLY A 156 -4.49 3.79 17.06
N ASN A 157 -4.83 2.55 17.36
CA ASN A 157 -4.51 1.88 18.62
C ASN A 157 -2.99 1.73 18.82
N ARG A 158 -2.25 1.43 17.75
CA ARG A 158 -0.78 1.32 17.79
C ARG A 158 -0.11 2.68 18.00
N MET A 159 -0.53 3.70 17.28
CA MET A 159 -0.01 5.06 17.42
C MET A 159 -0.28 5.62 18.83
N LYS A 160 -1.51 5.44 19.35
CA LYS A 160 -1.87 5.81 20.72
C LYS A 160 -0.92 5.17 21.74
N ARG A 161 -0.68 3.85 21.62
CA ARG A 161 0.25 3.14 22.49
C ARG A 161 1.68 3.67 22.39
N ALA A 162 2.19 3.87 21.18
CA ALA A 162 3.54 4.36 20.97
C ALA A 162 3.77 5.75 21.58
N ILE A 163 2.83 6.68 21.37
CA ILE A 163 2.87 8.03 21.95
C ILE A 163 2.80 7.98 23.48
N ASN A 164 1.89 7.17 24.03
CA ASN A 164 1.73 7.05 25.48
C ASN A 164 2.98 6.48 26.16
N THR A 165 3.64 5.49 25.55
CA THR A 165 4.88 4.89 26.08
C THR A 165 6.01 5.93 26.21
N ASP A 166 6.05 6.91 25.32
CA ASP A 166 7.01 8.02 25.37
C ASP A 166 6.50 9.24 26.17
N GLY A 167 5.43 9.04 26.96
CA GLY A 167 4.85 10.03 27.87
C GLY A 167 4.16 11.19 27.18
N GLY A 168 3.67 11.01 25.95
CA GLY A 168 2.75 11.93 25.26
C GLY A 168 1.30 11.45 25.37
N CYS A 169 0.38 12.25 24.86
CA CYS A 169 -1.06 11.98 24.83
C CYS A 169 -1.66 12.34 23.48
N LEU A 170 -2.69 11.59 23.08
CA LEU A 170 -3.56 12.01 21.99
C LEU A 170 -4.50 13.10 22.48
N ALA A 171 -4.49 14.25 21.81
CA ALA A 171 -5.43 15.34 22.08
C ALA A 171 -6.82 15.04 21.54
N PHE A 172 -6.89 14.34 20.40
CA PHE A 172 -8.11 13.78 19.84
C PHE A 172 -7.77 12.62 18.90
N LEU A 173 -8.76 11.76 18.66
CA LEU A 173 -8.74 10.73 17.64
C LEU A 173 -10.02 10.84 16.82
N SER A 174 -9.88 11.22 15.55
CA SER A 174 -11.00 11.28 14.61
C SER A 174 -10.81 10.26 13.49
N ARG A 175 -11.91 9.81 12.89
CA ARG A 175 -11.89 8.85 11.78
C ARG A 175 -12.52 9.45 10.53
N ILE A 176 -11.84 9.33 9.39
CA ILE A 176 -12.35 9.71 8.08
C ILE A 176 -13.19 8.56 7.54
N ASN A 177 -14.47 8.83 7.27
CA ASN A 177 -15.35 7.90 6.60
C ASN A 177 -15.22 8.01 5.07
N HIS A 178 -15.56 6.93 4.37
CA HIS A 178 -15.57 6.87 2.92
C HIS A 178 -16.84 7.51 2.30
N ASN A 179 -17.92 7.60 3.08
CA ASN A 179 -19.24 8.02 2.60
C ASN A 179 -19.39 9.55 2.48
N SER A 180 -20.13 9.99 1.47
CA SER A 180 -20.40 11.39 1.15
C SER A 180 -21.31 12.13 2.15
N PHE A 181 -21.94 11.41 3.09
CA PHE A 181 -22.82 11.97 4.13
C PHE A 181 -22.14 12.08 5.50
N PHE A 182 -20.80 12.11 5.50
CA PHE A 182 -20.04 12.21 6.73
C PHE A 182 -20.24 13.58 7.38
N ASP A 183 -20.61 13.58 8.66
CA ASP A 183 -20.66 14.78 9.48
C ASP A 183 -19.24 15.31 9.66
N GLU A 184 -18.91 16.40 8.97
CA GLU A 184 -17.58 17.00 8.99
C GLU A 184 -17.17 17.50 10.39
N SER A 185 -18.15 17.75 11.28
CA SER A 185 -17.89 18.25 12.63
C SER A 185 -17.05 17.28 13.45
N VAL A 186 -17.12 15.97 13.15
CA VAL A 186 -16.32 14.90 13.77
C VAL A 186 -14.82 15.11 13.60
N ILE A 187 -14.40 15.81 12.53
CA ILE A 187 -12.99 16.11 12.27
C ILE A 187 -12.73 17.61 12.45
N THR A 188 -13.60 18.48 11.95
CA THR A 188 -13.37 19.93 11.95
C THR A 188 -13.44 20.54 13.35
N SER A 189 -14.34 20.08 14.23
CA SER A 189 -14.43 20.62 15.60
C SER A 189 -13.20 20.27 16.43
N PRO A 190 -12.76 18.99 16.54
CA PRO A 190 -11.51 18.67 17.23
C PRO A 190 -10.28 19.39 16.66
N LEU A 191 -10.21 19.57 15.33
CA LEU A 191 -9.11 20.28 14.69
C LEU A 191 -9.01 21.76 15.08
N ARG A 192 -10.16 22.42 15.32
CA ARG A 192 -10.23 23.84 15.68
C ARG A 192 -10.09 24.07 17.18
N GLU A 193 -10.73 23.24 17.98
CA GLU A 193 -10.78 23.37 19.44
C GLU A 193 -9.50 22.88 20.11
N SER A 194 -8.79 21.93 19.49
CA SER A 194 -7.57 21.38 20.07
C SER A 194 -6.39 22.36 20.02
N THR A 195 -5.70 22.45 21.14
CA THR A 195 -4.41 23.15 21.28
C THR A 195 -3.23 22.38 20.67
N ALA A 196 -3.43 21.12 20.26
CA ALA A 196 -2.38 20.33 19.63
C ALA A 196 -1.94 20.97 18.31
N ASN A 197 -0.63 21.21 18.17
CA ASN A 197 -0.06 21.79 16.96
C ASN A 197 0.38 20.74 15.94
N VAL A 198 0.56 19.49 16.37
CA VAL A 198 0.96 18.37 15.51
C VAL A 198 -0.23 17.44 15.31
N ILE A 199 -0.53 17.16 14.04
CA ILE A 199 -1.61 16.27 13.63
C ILE A 199 -1.03 15.18 12.76
N VAL A 200 -1.30 13.93 13.13
CA VAL A 200 -0.91 12.75 12.36
C VAL A 200 -2.12 12.28 11.55
N LEU A 201 -1.93 12.08 10.25
CA LEU A 201 -2.94 11.54 9.34
C LEU A 201 -2.50 10.15 8.83
N LEU A 202 -3.18 9.10 9.29
CA LEU A 202 -2.95 7.71 8.90
C LEU A 202 -4.16 7.15 8.15
N VAL A 203 -4.19 7.34 6.83
CA VAL A 203 -5.26 6.83 5.97
C VAL A 203 -4.77 5.70 5.06
N THR A 204 -5.61 4.68 4.88
CA THR A 204 -5.40 3.61 3.90
C THR A 204 -5.66 4.09 2.47
N LEU A 205 -5.17 3.35 1.47
CA LEU A 205 -5.32 3.71 0.05
C LEU A 205 -6.78 3.94 -0.37
N LYS A 206 -7.72 3.21 0.26
CA LYS A 206 -9.17 3.33 -0.01
C LYS A 206 -9.72 4.70 0.40
N TYR A 207 -9.20 5.31 1.45
CA TYR A 207 -9.72 6.56 2.02
C TYR A 207 -8.99 7.81 1.52
N ILE A 208 -7.96 7.68 0.67
CA ILE A 208 -7.20 8.86 0.22
C ILE A 208 -8.07 9.82 -0.57
N ASN A 209 -8.93 9.34 -1.47
CA ASN A 209 -9.82 10.23 -2.22
C ASN A 209 -10.77 10.99 -1.30
N SER A 210 -11.35 10.30 -0.30
CA SER A 210 -12.23 10.92 0.70
C SER A 210 -11.48 11.96 1.54
N ALA A 211 -10.26 11.63 1.98
CA ALA A 211 -9.39 12.56 2.70
C ALA A 211 -9.03 13.79 1.85
N MET A 212 -8.66 13.60 0.58
CA MET A 212 -8.35 14.72 -0.33
C MET A 212 -9.57 15.61 -0.58
N LEU A 213 -10.75 15.02 -0.80
CA LEU A 213 -11.98 15.78 -0.97
C LEU A 213 -12.27 16.61 0.28
N PHE A 214 -12.23 15.97 1.46
CA PHE A 214 -12.41 16.65 2.75
C PHE A 214 -11.47 17.85 2.89
N PHE A 215 -10.17 17.65 2.64
CA PHE A 215 -9.17 18.72 2.73
C PHE A 215 -9.28 19.79 1.64
N SER A 216 -9.98 19.52 0.53
CA SER A 216 -10.27 20.53 -0.50
C SER A 216 -11.50 21.39 -0.16
N PHE A 217 -12.50 20.82 0.53
CA PHE A 217 -13.74 21.50 0.86
C PHE A 217 -13.66 22.27 2.18
N TYR A 218 -12.88 21.78 3.15
CA TYR A 218 -12.83 22.36 4.49
C TYR A 218 -11.47 23.03 4.77
N PRO A 219 -11.48 24.27 5.30
CA PRO A 219 -10.24 25.00 5.55
C PRO A 219 -9.41 24.32 6.63
N ILE A 220 -8.17 23.98 6.28
CA ILE A 220 -7.21 23.35 7.18
C ILE A 220 -6.59 24.41 8.11
N PRO A 221 -6.63 24.24 9.44
CA PRO A 221 -5.94 25.16 10.34
C PRO A 221 -4.42 25.08 10.14
N LYS A 222 -3.72 26.20 10.37
CA LYS A 222 -2.25 26.25 10.34
C LYS A 222 -1.67 25.40 11.48
N LYS A 223 -1.29 24.17 11.15
CA LYS A 223 -0.78 23.13 12.05
C LYS A 223 0.33 22.35 11.34
N ILE A 224 1.13 21.59 12.08
CA ILE A 224 2.15 20.69 11.53
C ILE A 224 1.47 19.35 11.22
N TRP A 225 1.50 18.95 9.95
CA TRP A 225 0.88 17.72 9.49
C TRP A 225 1.93 16.64 9.23
N ILE A 226 1.80 15.50 9.90
CA ILE A 226 2.57 14.29 9.62
C ILE A 226 1.62 13.32 8.91
N VAL A 227 1.87 13.08 7.63
CA VAL A 227 0.97 12.28 6.79
C VAL A 227 1.61 10.92 6.47
N SER A 228 0.79 9.88 6.36
CA SER A 228 1.27 8.58 5.91
C SER A 228 1.86 8.66 4.51
N SER A 229 2.85 7.82 4.23
CA SER A 229 3.45 7.64 2.91
C SER A 229 2.41 7.26 1.85
N SER A 230 1.32 6.58 2.24
CA SER A 230 0.18 6.31 1.37
C SER A 230 -0.46 7.59 0.84
N PHE A 231 -0.56 8.63 1.67
CA PHE A 231 -1.14 9.93 1.30
C PHE A 231 -0.21 10.74 0.37
N LEU A 232 1.08 10.85 0.71
CA LEU A 232 2.08 11.58 -0.10
C LEU A 232 2.27 10.99 -1.49
N ARG A 233 2.19 9.66 -1.59
CA ARG A 233 2.17 8.95 -2.86
C ARG A 233 1.22 9.64 -3.85
N ILE A 234 0.08 10.17 -3.42
CA ILE A 234 -0.94 10.77 -4.30
C ILE A 234 -0.80 12.30 -4.45
N LEU A 235 -0.11 12.98 -3.53
CA LEU A 235 0.02 14.46 -3.53
C LEU A 235 1.19 15.02 -4.35
N ASP A 236 2.20 14.24 -4.71
CA ASP A 236 3.33 14.69 -5.55
C ASP A 236 2.95 14.85 -7.05
N THR A 237 1.80 15.48 -7.32
CA THR A 237 1.30 15.83 -8.66
C THR A 237 0.98 17.31 -8.77
#